data_AF-A0AAW9J6U7-F1
#
_entry.id   AF-A0AAW9J6U7-F1
#
_cell.length_a   1.000
_cell.length_b   1.000
_cell.length_c   1.000
_cell.angle_alpha   90.00
_cell.angle_beta   90.00
_cell.angle_gamma   90.00
#
_symmetry.space_group_name_H-M   'P 1'
#
loop_
_entity.id
_entity.type
_entity.pdbx_description
1 polymer ?
#
loop_
_entity_poly.entity_id
_entity_poly.type
_entity_poly.pdbx_seq_one_letter_code
_entity_poly.pdbx_strand_id
1 'polypeptide(L)'
;EKITGKEFGSLTKPLLVSVRSGARVSMPGMMDTVLNLGLNDKSVVAMADLTGNPRFAYDSYRRFIQMFSDVVMDIEKRLFENLIDELKEEKGVEVDTDLTADDLKVLVARYKELYKKEMGEEFPQDPKTQLIESITAVFRSWDNPRAIVYRRLNDIPGEWGTAVNVQEMVFGNKGETSGTGVVFSRDPATGENKIYGEYLMNAQGEDVVAGIRTPLPIAKLEEQNPVIYKQFT
;
A
#
# COMPACT_ATOMS: atom_id res chain seq x y z
N GLU A 1 -2.25 4.60 -19.20
CA GLU A 1 -3.48 4.32 -19.97
C GLU A 1 -3.20 3.71 -21.33
N LYS A 2 -2.65 4.43 -22.32
CA LYS A 2 -2.38 3.87 -23.68
C LYS A 2 -1.55 2.57 -23.67
N ILE A 3 -0.49 2.51 -22.85
CA ILE A 3 0.38 1.34 -22.72
C ILE A 3 -0.35 0.16 -22.08
N THR A 4 -1.20 0.44 -21.09
CA THR A 4 -1.83 -0.59 -20.25
C THR A 4 -3.16 -1.08 -20.81
N GLY A 5 -3.77 -0.32 -21.72
CA GLY A 5 -5.14 -0.55 -22.21
C GLY A 5 -6.23 -0.37 -21.15
N LYS A 6 -5.87 0.18 -19.99
CA LYS A 6 -6.76 0.49 -18.85
C LYS A 6 -6.89 2.00 -18.72
N GLU A 7 -8.01 2.46 -18.19
CA GLU A 7 -8.31 3.89 -18.03
C GLU A 7 -8.48 4.26 -16.56
N PHE A 8 -7.91 5.39 -16.17
CA PHE A 8 -7.87 5.87 -14.81
C PHE A 8 -9.24 6.41 -14.39
N GLY A 9 -9.89 5.70 -13.47
CA GLY A 9 -11.30 5.93 -13.11
C GLY A 9 -12.34 5.22 -13.96
N SER A 10 -11.92 4.29 -14.83
CA SER A 10 -12.84 3.46 -15.60
C SER A 10 -13.71 2.58 -14.71
N LEU A 11 -14.98 2.44 -15.10
CA LEU A 11 -15.95 1.55 -14.45
C LEU A 11 -15.94 0.13 -15.02
N THR A 12 -15.05 -0.16 -15.97
CA THR A 12 -14.97 -1.47 -16.62
C THR A 12 -13.56 -2.03 -16.62
N LYS A 13 -12.55 -1.19 -16.86
CA LYS A 13 -11.12 -1.55 -16.84
C LYS A 13 -10.30 -0.50 -16.10
N PRO A 14 -10.47 -0.38 -14.77
CA PRO A 14 -9.77 0.62 -13.98
C PRO A 14 -8.25 0.43 -14.03
N LEU A 15 -7.54 1.52 -14.33
CA LEU A 15 -6.12 1.64 -14.06
C LEU A 15 -5.95 2.08 -12.61
N LEU A 16 -5.18 1.32 -11.83
CA LEU A 16 -4.79 1.69 -10.47
C LEU A 16 -3.29 1.97 -10.45
N VAL A 17 -2.88 2.94 -9.64
CA VAL A 17 -1.49 3.37 -9.55
C VAL A 17 -1.00 3.40 -8.10
N SER A 18 0.32 3.27 -7.92
CA SER A 18 0.99 3.67 -6.69
C SER A 18 1.65 5.03 -6.87
N VAL A 19 1.62 5.84 -5.81
CA VAL A 19 2.36 7.09 -5.71
C VAL A 19 3.44 6.92 -4.64
N ARG A 20 4.70 7.16 -5.00
CA ARG A 20 5.85 6.97 -4.10
C ARG A 20 6.76 8.18 -4.15
N SER A 21 7.17 8.66 -2.97
CA SER A 21 8.21 9.67 -2.87
C SER A 21 9.58 9.10 -3.27
N GLY A 22 10.46 9.95 -3.81
CA GLY A 22 11.80 9.55 -4.20
C GLY A 22 12.74 10.75 -4.22
N ALA A 23 13.68 10.81 -3.28
CA ALA A 23 14.69 11.86 -3.23
C ALA A 23 15.96 11.47 -4.00
N ARG A 24 16.84 12.44 -4.26
CA ARG A 24 18.13 12.24 -4.94
C ARG A 24 19.01 11.21 -4.22
N VAL A 25 18.91 11.17 -2.89
CA VAL A 25 19.60 10.21 -2.03
C VAL A 25 18.58 9.35 -1.31
N SER A 26 18.96 8.11 -1.01
CA SER A 26 18.08 7.18 -0.32
C SER A 26 17.81 7.65 1.11
N MET A 27 16.53 7.70 1.49
CA MET A 27 16.08 7.99 2.86
C MET A 27 15.17 6.85 3.35
N PRO A 28 15.73 5.68 3.71
CA PRO A 28 14.93 4.51 4.11
C PRO A 28 14.01 4.81 5.30
N GLY A 29 12.74 4.40 5.21
CA GLY A 29 11.74 4.59 6.27
C GLY A 29 11.17 6.02 6.39
N MET A 30 11.66 6.97 5.59
CA MET A 30 11.21 8.37 5.64
C MET A 30 10.25 8.75 4.51
N MET A 31 10.08 7.85 3.54
CA MET A 31 9.40 8.08 2.28
C MET A 31 7.98 7.52 2.31
N ASP A 32 7.01 8.36 1.99
CA ASP A 32 5.62 7.97 1.94
C ASP A 32 5.28 7.23 0.64
N THR A 33 4.35 6.28 0.75
CA THR A 33 3.81 5.48 -0.35
C THR A 33 2.30 5.41 -0.22
N VAL A 34 1.58 5.58 -1.32
CA VAL A 34 0.14 5.31 -1.44
C VAL A 34 -0.06 4.24 -2.49
N LEU A 35 -0.72 3.14 -2.15
CA LEU A 35 -1.04 2.04 -3.07
C LEU A 35 -2.52 2.07 -3.47
N ASN A 36 -2.85 1.39 -4.56
CA ASN A 36 -4.23 1.18 -5.04
C ASN A 36 -4.99 2.49 -5.38
N LEU A 37 -4.27 3.57 -5.67
CA LEU A 37 -4.87 4.86 -6.00
C LEU A 37 -5.68 4.77 -7.29
N GLY A 38 -6.88 5.34 -7.27
CA GLY A 38 -7.90 5.23 -8.32
C GLY A 38 -9.07 4.32 -7.94
N LEU A 39 -9.01 3.67 -6.76
CA LEU A 39 -10.16 2.98 -6.20
C LEU A 39 -11.19 3.99 -5.68
N ASN A 40 -12.44 3.72 -6.00
CA ASN A 40 -13.63 4.43 -5.54
C ASN A 40 -14.81 3.45 -5.51
N ASP A 41 -15.99 3.93 -5.10
CA ASP A 41 -17.17 3.08 -4.91
C ASP A 41 -17.62 2.35 -6.18
N LYS A 42 -17.26 2.85 -7.36
CA LYS A 42 -17.58 2.21 -8.65
C LYS A 42 -16.43 1.35 -9.18
N SER A 43 -15.19 1.83 -9.13
CA SER A 43 -14.04 1.10 -9.66
C SER A 43 -13.69 -0.13 -8.80
N VAL A 44 -14.04 -0.13 -7.50
CA VAL A 44 -13.91 -1.33 -6.65
C VAL A 44 -14.81 -2.47 -7.14
N VAL A 45 -16.04 -2.15 -7.57
CA VAL A 45 -16.97 -3.15 -8.13
C VAL A 45 -16.42 -3.68 -9.46
N ALA A 46 -15.96 -2.80 -10.33
CA ALA A 46 -15.32 -3.19 -11.59
C ALA A 46 -14.10 -4.10 -11.36
N MET A 47 -13.26 -3.79 -10.35
CA MET A 47 -12.13 -4.63 -9.96
C MET A 47 -12.57 -6.00 -9.43
N ALA A 48 -13.62 -6.04 -8.61
CA ALA A 48 -14.19 -7.29 -8.11
C ALA A 48 -14.64 -8.19 -9.27
N ASP A 49 -15.40 -7.64 -10.22
CA ASP A 49 -15.92 -8.37 -11.38
C ASP A 49 -14.81 -8.86 -12.31
N LEU A 50 -13.85 -7.99 -12.64
CA LEU A 50 -12.74 -8.34 -13.54
C LEU A 50 -11.85 -9.46 -13.00
N THR A 51 -11.68 -9.51 -11.68
CA THR A 51 -10.81 -10.49 -11.04
C THR A 51 -11.55 -11.73 -10.57
N GLY A 52 -12.89 -11.71 -10.55
CA GLY A 52 -13.71 -12.74 -9.90
C GLY A 52 -13.40 -12.87 -8.40
N ASN A 53 -12.86 -11.81 -7.78
CA ASN A 53 -12.39 -11.83 -6.38
C ASN A 53 -12.82 -10.56 -5.64
N PRO A 54 -14.07 -10.50 -5.14
CA PRO A 54 -14.57 -9.33 -4.43
C PRO A 54 -13.80 -9.07 -3.13
N ARG A 55 -13.34 -10.12 -2.43
CA ARG A 55 -12.53 -9.98 -1.20
C ARG A 55 -11.27 -9.16 -1.49
N PHE A 56 -10.52 -9.51 -2.55
CA PHE A 56 -9.32 -8.76 -2.97
C PHE A 56 -9.62 -7.30 -3.30
N ALA A 57 -10.70 -7.03 -4.03
CA ALA A 57 -11.05 -5.67 -4.43
C ALA A 57 -11.35 -4.79 -3.22
N TYR A 58 -12.18 -5.27 -2.28
CA TYR A 58 -12.53 -4.52 -1.08
C TYR A 58 -11.38 -4.47 -0.05
N ASP A 59 -10.52 -5.49 0.03
CA ASP A 59 -9.27 -5.42 0.81
C ASP A 59 -8.34 -4.32 0.27
N SER A 60 -8.21 -4.22 -1.05
CA SER A 60 -7.41 -3.16 -1.67
C SER A 60 -8.04 -1.78 -1.45
N TYR A 61 -9.38 -1.68 -1.42
CA TYR A 61 -10.07 -0.40 -1.23
C TYR A 61 -9.99 0.09 0.21
N ARG A 62 -10.17 -0.77 1.23
CA ARG A 62 -9.98 -0.36 2.63
C ARG A 62 -8.52 0.06 2.89
N ARG A 63 -7.55 -0.65 2.30
CA ARG A 63 -6.12 -0.29 2.38
C ARG A 63 -5.87 1.06 1.75
N PHE A 64 -6.44 1.31 0.57
CA PHE A 64 -6.33 2.61 -0.08
C PHE A 64 -6.88 3.73 0.79
N ILE A 65 -8.10 3.57 1.35
CA ILE A 65 -8.72 4.60 2.17
C ILE A 65 -7.84 4.89 3.39
N GLN A 66 -7.39 3.87 4.11
CA GLN A 66 -6.52 4.03 5.27
C GLN A 66 -5.20 4.73 4.89
N MET A 67 -4.50 4.24 3.88
CA MET A 67 -3.22 4.82 3.44
C MET A 67 -3.36 6.26 2.95
N PHE A 68 -4.40 6.55 2.16
CA PHE A 68 -4.66 7.90 1.68
C PHE A 68 -5.00 8.83 2.85
N SER A 69 -5.83 8.38 3.79
CA SER A 69 -6.21 9.15 4.97
C SER A 69 -5.01 9.50 5.85
N ASP A 70 -4.15 8.52 6.12
CA ASP A 70 -2.94 8.68 6.93
C ASP A 70 -1.90 9.55 6.22
N VAL A 71 -1.49 9.17 5.01
CA VAL A 71 -0.38 9.81 4.32
C VAL A 71 -0.74 11.18 3.74
N VAL A 72 -1.96 11.31 3.18
CA VAL A 72 -2.34 12.49 2.37
C VAL A 72 -3.09 13.52 3.20
N MET A 73 -3.92 13.04 4.13
CA MET A 73 -4.82 13.87 4.94
C MET A 73 -4.40 13.97 6.41
N ASP A 74 -3.31 13.32 6.82
CA ASP A 74 -2.74 13.38 8.18
C ASP A 74 -3.73 12.87 9.27
N ILE A 75 -4.57 11.89 8.92
CA ILE A 75 -5.50 11.24 9.86
C ILE A 75 -4.78 10.07 10.54
N GLU A 76 -4.74 10.06 11.87
CA GLU A 76 -4.01 9.05 12.64
C GLU A 76 -4.40 7.60 12.25
N LYS A 77 -3.44 6.84 11.71
CA LYS A 77 -3.61 5.44 11.30
C LYS A 77 -4.30 4.56 12.36
N ARG A 78 -4.01 4.79 13.65
CA ARG A 78 -4.58 4.04 14.78
C ARG A 78 -6.10 4.06 14.80
N LEU A 79 -6.74 5.13 14.32
CA LEU A 79 -8.20 5.22 14.25
C LEU A 79 -8.79 4.16 13.29
N PHE A 80 -8.09 3.87 12.20
CA PHE A 80 -8.47 2.83 11.24
C PHE A 80 -8.15 1.42 11.76
N GLU A 81 -7.05 1.25 12.49
CA GLU A 81 -6.67 -0.02 13.15
C GLU A 81 -7.72 -0.43 14.19
N ASN A 82 -8.18 0.50 15.03
CA ASN A 82 -9.24 0.23 15.99
C ASN A 82 -10.52 -0.28 15.31
N LEU A 83 -10.92 0.31 14.18
CA LEU A 83 -12.14 -0.09 13.46
C LEU A 83 -12.06 -1.49 12.85
N ILE A 84 -10.89 -1.94 12.39
CA ILE A 84 -10.73 -3.31 11.88
C ILE A 84 -10.65 -4.31 13.04
N ASP A 85 -10.01 -3.96 14.16
CA ASP A 85 -9.98 -4.81 15.35
C ASP A 85 -11.38 -5.00 15.95
N GLU A 86 -12.16 -3.93 16.07
CA GLU A 86 -13.58 -4.00 16.47
C GLU A 86 -14.39 -4.94 15.55
N LEU A 87 -14.19 -4.83 14.23
CA LEU A 87 -14.90 -5.70 13.29
C LEU A 87 -14.45 -7.16 13.41
N LYS A 88 -13.15 -7.42 13.65
CA LYS A 88 -12.64 -8.78 13.88
C LYS A 88 -13.23 -9.38 15.16
N GLU A 89 -13.30 -8.61 16.24
CA GLU A 89 -13.96 -9.01 17.49
C GLU A 89 -15.46 -9.31 17.29
N GLU A 90 -16.18 -8.44 16.57
CA GLU A 90 -17.60 -8.65 16.20
C GLU A 90 -17.82 -9.95 15.42
N LYS A 91 -16.82 -10.37 14.62
CA LYS A 91 -16.88 -11.55 13.75
C LYS A 91 -16.23 -12.80 14.36
N GLY A 92 -15.55 -12.66 15.50
CA GLY A 92 -14.84 -13.76 16.16
C GLY A 92 -13.66 -14.31 15.34
N VAL A 93 -12.98 -13.45 14.58
CA VAL A 93 -11.78 -13.81 13.80
C VAL A 93 -10.54 -13.14 14.39
N GLU A 94 -9.37 -13.77 14.27
CA GLU A 94 -8.13 -13.25 14.86
C GLU A 94 -7.28 -12.46 13.83
N VAL A 95 -7.35 -12.85 12.56
CA VAL A 95 -6.50 -12.30 11.50
C VAL A 95 -7.31 -11.64 10.37
N ASP A 96 -6.78 -10.55 9.81
CA ASP A 96 -7.43 -9.76 8.75
C ASP A 96 -7.75 -10.58 7.48
N THR A 97 -7.03 -11.69 7.26
CA THR A 97 -7.26 -12.59 6.13
C THR A 97 -8.57 -13.36 6.22
N ASP A 98 -9.11 -13.51 7.41
CA ASP A 98 -10.33 -14.28 7.67
C ASP A 98 -11.61 -13.44 7.47
N LEU A 99 -11.48 -12.12 7.31
CA LEU A 99 -12.59 -11.24 6.97
C LEU A 99 -13.11 -11.53 5.56
N THR A 100 -14.43 -11.72 5.45
CA THR A 100 -15.09 -11.99 4.18
C THR A 100 -15.19 -10.73 3.31
N ALA A 101 -15.55 -10.90 2.04
CA ALA A 101 -15.79 -9.76 1.15
C ALA A 101 -16.88 -8.81 1.67
N ASP A 102 -17.92 -9.35 2.32
CA ASP A 102 -19.01 -8.53 2.86
C ASP A 102 -18.60 -7.81 4.14
N ASP A 103 -17.77 -8.43 4.99
CA ASP A 103 -17.17 -7.74 6.13
C ASP A 103 -16.28 -6.57 5.68
N LEU A 104 -15.48 -6.77 4.62
CA LEU A 104 -14.63 -5.71 4.07
C LEU A 104 -15.45 -4.57 3.44
N LYS A 105 -16.64 -4.84 2.88
CA LYS A 105 -17.57 -3.78 2.43
C LYS A 105 -18.06 -2.94 3.62
N VAL A 106 -18.40 -3.58 4.73
CA VAL A 106 -18.78 -2.89 5.97
C VAL A 106 -17.61 -2.05 6.48
N LEU A 107 -16.39 -2.60 6.48
CA LEU A 107 -15.20 -1.89 6.91
C LEU A 107 -14.91 -0.66 6.04
N VAL A 108 -15.03 -0.78 4.71
CA VAL A 108 -14.89 0.35 3.77
C VAL A 108 -15.89 1.46 4.12
N ALA A 109 -17.14 1.12 4.43
CA ALA A 109 -18.12 2.11 4.85
C ALA A 109 -17.71 2.80 6.16
N ARG A 110 -17.29 2.03 7.18
CA ARG A 110 -16.79 2.57 8.46
C ARG A 110 -15.58 3.49 8.26
N TYR A 111 -14.65 3.13 7.38
CA TYR A 111 -13.46 3.94 7.07
C TYR A 111 -13.81 5.26 6.39
N LYS A 112 -14.78 5.27 5.45
CA LYS A 112 -15.25 6.51 4.82
C LYS A 112 -15.98 7.42 5.81
N GLU A 113 -16.75 6.85 6.75
CA GLU A 113 -17.38 7.64 7.81
C GLU A 113 -16.36 8.25 8.77
N LEU A 114 -15.30 7.50 9.13
CA LEU A 114 -14.18 8.04 9.89
C LEU A 114 -13.51 9.20 9.14
N TYR A 115 -13.18 9.02 7.86
CA TYR A 115 -12.64 10.09 7.02
C TYR A 115 -13.54 11.34 7.06
N LYS A 116 -14.84 11.15 6.86
CA LYS A 116 -15.82 12.25 6.83
C LYS A 116 -15.91 12.97 8.17
N LYS A 117 -15.82 12.24 9.28
CA LYS A 117 -15.81 12.80 10.63
C LYS A 117 -14.56 13.67 10.87
N GLU A 118 -13.38 13.21 10.46
CA GLU A 118 -12.12 13.92 10.72
C GLU A 118 -11.90 15.09 9.74
N MET A 119 -12.31 14.96 8.47
CA MET A 119 -12.10 15.99 7.44
C MET A 119 -13.28 16.95 7.27
N GLY A 120 -14.48 16.56 7.68
CA GLY A 120 -15.72 17.30 7.41
C GLY A 120 -16.24 17.19 5.97
N GLU A 121 -15.61 16.37 5.13
CA GLU A 121 -15.99 16.14 3.73
C GLU A 121 -15.89 14.65 3.36
N GLU A 122 -16.52 14.25 2.25
CA GLU A 122 -16.53 12.85 1.83
C GLU A 122 -15.20 12.41 1.20
N PHE A 123 -14.85 11.13 1.36
CA PHE A 123 -13.64 10.56 0.76
C PHE A 123 -13.64 10.77 -0.77
N PRO A 124 -12.55 11.32 -1.35
CA PRO A 124 -12.53 11.74 -2.74
C PRO A 124 -12.79 10.55 -3.68
N GLN A 125 -13.87 10.63 -4.46
CA GLN A 125 -14.25 9.59 -5.41
C GLN A 125 -13.62 9.76 -6.80
N ASP A 126 -13.18 10.98 -7.14
CA ASP A 126 -12.48 11.26 -8.40
C ASP A 126 -10.99 10.86 -8.32
N PRO A 127 -10.53 9.91 -9.14
CA PRO A 127 -9.13 9.49 -9.15
C PRO A 127 -8.15 10.62 -9.46
N LYS A 128 -8.54 11.63 -10.25
CA LYS A 128 -7.65 12.77 -10.53
C LYS A 128 -7.43 13.62 -9.29
N THR A 129 -8.49 13.90 -8.53
CA THR A 129 -8.35 14.53 -7.20
C THR A 129 -7.45 13.70 -6.29
N GLN A 130 -7.69 12.39 -6.17
CA GLN A 130 -6.84 11.50 -5.36
C GLN A 130 -5.35 11.61 -5.76
N LEU A 131 -5.06 11.63 -7.07
CA LEU A 131 -3.69 11.74 -7.59
C LEU A 131 -3.04 13.07 -7.24
N ILE A 132 -3.75 14.19 -7.47
CA ILE A 132 -3.22 15.54 -7.19
C ILE A 132 -2.96 15.72 -5.70
N GLU A 133 -3.88 15.27 -4.84
CA GLU A 133 -3.70 15.32 -3.39
C GLU A 133 -2.49 14.49 -2.94
N SER A 134 -2.34 13.28 -3.48
CA SER A 134 -1.21 12.40 -3.17
C SER A 134 0.14 12.99 -3.62
N ILE A 135 0.20 13.61 -4.80
CA ILE A 135 1.39 14.34 -5.28
C ILE A 135 1.71 15.51 -4.34
N THR A 136 0.70 16.27 -3.96
CA THR A 136 0.83 17.42 -3.07
C THR A 136 1.30 17.00 -1.68
N ALA A 137 0.79 15.88 -1.16
CA ALA A 137 1.23 15.31 0.11
C ALA A 137 2.70 14.87 0.07
N VAL A 138 3.17 14.25 -1.01
CA VAL A 138 4.60 13.90 -1.14
C VAL A 138 5.48 15.15 -1.10
N PHE A 139 5.10 16.23 -1.78
CA PHE A 139 5.86 17.47 -1.69
C PHE A 139 5.82 18.09 -0.29
N ARG A 140 4.65 18.07 0.37
CA ARG A 140 4.52 18.52 1.77
C ARG A 140 5.37 17.69 2.73
N SER A 141 5.48 16.38 2.50
CA SER A 141 6.21 15.48 3.40
C SER A 141 7.73 15.67 3.35
N TRP A 142 8.25 16.34 2.32
CA TRP A 142 9.64 16.80 2.32
C TRP A 142 9.93 17.78 3.47
N ASP A 143 8.96 18.61 3.86
CA ASP A 143 9.13 19.60 4.93
C ASP A 143 8.55 19.17 6.27
N ASN A 144 8.22 17.89 6.45
CA ASN A 144 7.79 17.41 7.75
C ASN A 144 8.97 17.42 8.78
N PRO A 145 8.68 17.56 10.09
CA PRO A 145 9.72 17.66 11.12
C PRO A 145 10.69 16.47 11.11
N ARG A 146 10.17 15.25 10.88
CA ARG A 146 10.97 14.02 10.83
C ARG A 146 11.99 14.04 9.68
N ALA A 147 11.60 14.48 8.48
CA ALA A 147 12.47 14.56 7.31
C ALA A 147 13.50 15.67 7.47
N ILE A 148 13.13 16.83 8.03
CA ILE A 148 14.08 17.91 8.34
C ILE A 148 15.17 17.43 9.30
N VAL A 149 14.80 16.73 10.36
CA VAL A 149 15.76 16.18 11.33
C VAL A 149 16.63 15.11 10.67
N TYR A 150 16.04 14.17 9.93
CA TYR A 150 16.80 13.13 9.23
C TYR A 150 17.81 13.74 8.25
N ARG A 151 17.40 14.73 7.46
CA ARG A 151 18.27 15.43 6.50
C ARG A 151 19.43 16.12 7.20
N ARG A 152 19.19 16.76 8.35
CA ARG A 152 20.24 17.38 9.15
C ARG A 152 21.25 16.36 9.69
N LEU A 153 20.77 15.18 10.10
CA LEU A 153 21.64 14.11 10.64
C LEU A 153 22.49 13.41 9.56
N ASN A 154 22.06 13.47 8.30
CA ASN A 154 22.71 12.79 7.18
C ASN A 154 23.30 13.78 6.16
N ASP A 155 23.45 15.06 6.53
CA ASP A 155 24.00 16.13 5.68
C ASP A 155 23.32 16.24 4.30
N ILE A 156 21.99 16.05 4.26
CA ILE A 156 21.18 16.14 3.04
C ILE A 156 20.63 17.56 2.89
N PRO A 157 20.98 18.31 1.84
CA PRO A 157 20.46 19.66 1.64
C PRO A 157 18.96 19.68 1.35
N GLY A 158 18.24 20.62 1.96
CA GLY A 158 16.78 20.73 1.83
C GLY A 158 16.33 21.22 0.46
N GLU A 159 17.16 21.99 -0.24
CA GLU A 159 16.87 22.56 -1.56
C GLU A 159 16.79 21.50 -2.69
N TRP A 160 17.20 20.26 -2.42
CA TRP A 160 17.10 19.18 -3.41
C TRP A 160 15.66 18.77 -3.72
N GLY A 161 14.75 18.95 -2.76
CA GLY A 161 13.37 18.50 -2.88
C GLY A 161 13.23 16.97 -3.01
N THR A 162 12.02 16.53 -3.33
CA THR A 162 11.67 15.13 -3.59
C THR A 162 10.92 15.02 -4.92
N ALA A 163 11.11 13.92 -5.63
CA ALA A 163 10.33 13.57 -6.80
C ALA A 163 9.12 12.70 -6.41
N VAL A 164 8.15 12.64 -7.32
CA VAL A 164 6.99 11.75 -7.19
C VAL A 164 7.03 10.73 -8.31
N ASN A 165 7.03 9.46 -7.93
CA ASN A 165 6.94 8.33 -8.85
C ASN A 165 5.50 7.84 -8.89
N VAL A 166 4.91 7.82 -10.09
CA VAL A 166 3.57 7.26 -10.32
C VAL A 166 3.72 6.02 -11.20
N GLN A 167 3.28 4.87 -10.70
CA GLN A 167 3.51 3.57 -11.35
C GLN A 167 2.21 2.76 -11.39
N GLU A 168 1.98 1.99 -12.45
CA GLU A 168 0.88 1.02 -12.49
C GLU A 168 0.99 0.00 -11.35
N MET A 169 -0.14 -0.30 -10.71
CA MET A 169 -0.19 -1.30 -9.65
C MET A 169 0.04 -2.73 -10.16
N VAL A 170 0.81 -3.46 -9.36
CA VAL A 170 0.85 -4.94 -9.34
C VAL A 170 0.45 -5.39 -7.94
N PHE A 171 -0.25 -6.51 -7.82
CA PHE A 171 -0.93 -6.89 -6.57
C PHE A 171 -0.35 -8.18 -5.99
N GLY A 172 0.31 -8.07 -4.84
CA GLY A 172 0.75 -9.22 -4.03
C GLY A 172 -0.38 -9.85 -3.19
N ASN A 173 -1.51 -9.17 -3.03
CA ASN A 173 -2.66 -9.57 -2.21
C ASN A 173 -3.83 -10.17 -3.01
N LYS A 174 -3.57 -10.65 -4.24
CA LYS A 174 -4.62 -11.22 -5.10
C LYS A 174 -5.03 -12.64 -4.69
N GLY A 175 -4.23 -13.32 -3.88
CA GLY A 175 -4.46 -14.68 -3.38
C GLY A 175 -3.17 -15.42 -3.08
N GLU A 176 -3.27 -16.74 -2.88
CA GLU A 176 -2.17 -17.60 -2.41
C GLU A 176 -1.00 -17.77 -3.38
N THR A 177 -1.18 -17.40 -4.65
CA THR A 177 -0.12 -17.43 -5.68
C THR A 177 0.49 -16.05 -5.95
N SER A 178 0.16 -15.06 -5.13
CA SER A 178 0.68 -13.69 -5.20
C SER A 178 1.42 -13.35 -3.91
N GLY A 179 2.44 -12.50 -3.99
CA GLY A 179 3.21 -12.12 -2.81
C GLY A 179 4.05 -10.87 -3.05
N THR A 180 4.71 -10.42 -1.98
CA THR A 180 5.57 -9.23 -1.97
C THR A 180 6.72 -9.46 -1.00
N GLY A 181 7.89 -8.90 -1.28
CA GLY A 181 9.07 -9.07 -0.43
C GLY A 181 10.11 -7.99 -0.62
N VAL A 182 11.05 -7.93 0.33
CA VAL A 182 12.20 -7.03 0.34
C VAL A 182 13.45 -7.86 0.54
N VAL A 183 14.43 -7.65 -0.32
CA VAL A 183 15.61 -8.51 -0.43
C VAL A 183 16.85 -7.67 -0.69
N PHE A 184 17.96 -8.16 -0.16
CA PHE A 184 19.31 -7.72 -0.38
C PHE A 184 20.06 -8.83 -1.11
N SER A 185 20.86 -8.46 -2.11
CA SER A 185 21.68 -9.42 -2.87
C SER A 185 22.79 -10.06 -2.02
N ARG A 186 23.12 -9.43 -0.88
CA ARG A 186 24.07 -9.89 0.12
C ARG A 186 23.51 -9.64 1.51
N ASP A 187 24.02 -10.34 2.50
CA ASP A 187 23.67 -10.10 3.89
C ASP A 187 24.12 -8.67 4.29
N PRO A 188 23.19 -7.77 4.66
CA PRO A 188 23.53 -6.39 4.99
C PRO A 188 24.25 -6.23 6.34
N ALA A 189 24.21 -7.24 7.22
CA ALA A 189 24.88 -7.24 8.51
C ALA A 189 26.30 -7.82 8.44
N THR A 190 26.51 -8.88 7.66
CA THR A 190 27.81 -9.58 7.59
C THR A 190 28.59 -9.31 6.30
N GLY A 191 27.91 -8.89 5.22
CA GLY A 191 28.50 -8.77 3.88
C GLY A 191 28.63 -10.10 3.12
N GLU A 192 28.17 -11.22 3.68
CA GLU A 192 28.19 -12.53 3.04
C GLU A 192 27.47 -12.48 1.68
N ASN A 193 28.06 -13.12 0.66
CA ASN A 193 27.48 -13.18 -0.68
C ASN A 193 26.35 -14.21 -0.76
N LYS A 194 25.26 -13.91 -0.05
CA LYS A 194 24.04 -14.71 0.03
C LYS A 194 22.84 -13.77 0.00
N ILE A 195 21.83 -14.14 -0.80
CA ILE A 195 20.57 -13.38 -0.84
C ILE A 195 19.92 -13.43 0.55
N TYR A 196 19.62 -12.25 1.08
CA TYR A 196 19.04 -12.05 2.40
C TYR A 196 17.76 -11.25 2.29
N GLY A 197 16.71 -11.62 3.00
CA GLY A 197 15.47 -10.85 2.98
C GLY A 197 14.25 -11.70 3.28
N GLU A 198 13.10 -11.07 3.15
CA GLU A 198 11.83 -11.60 3.62
C GLU A 198 10.70 -11.31 2.64
N TYR A 199 9.68 -12.17 2.64
CA TYR A 199 8.49 -12.01 1.82
C TYR A 199 7.24 -12.51 2.55
N LEU A 200 6.09 -12.06 2.07
CA LEU A 200 4.77 -12.54 2.48
C LEU A 200 3.94 -12.90 1.24
N MET A 201 3.24 -14.03 1.34
CA MET A 201 2.20 -14.43 0.39
C MET A 201 0.87 -13.77 0.74
N ASN A 202 0.09 -13.45 -0.29
CA ASN A 202 -1.22 -12.81 -0.19
C ASN A 202 -1.17 -11.53 0.67
N ALA A 203 -0.26 -10.62 0.31
CA ALA A 203 0.07 -9.43 1.10
C ALA A 203 0.48 -8.24 0.21
N GLN A 204 0.41 -7.02 0.76
CA GLN A 204 1.01 -5.82 0.17
C GLN A 204 2.27 -5.42 0.94
N GLY A 205 3.11 -4.56 0.34
CA GLY A 205 4.41 -4.19 0.92
C GLY A 205 4.32 -3.64 2.34
N GLU A 206 3.20 -2.98 2.68
CA GLU A 206 2.90 -2.51 4.03
C GLU A 206 2.92 -3.66 5.06
N ASP A 207 2.37 -4.83 4.74
CA ASP A 207 2.27 -5.95 5.68
C ASP A 207 3.65 -6.50 6.06
N VAL A 208 4.61 -6.44 5.12
CA VAL A 208 6.00 -6.86 5.35
C VAL A 208 6.70 -5.88 6.30
N VAL A 209 6.39 -4.58 6.20
CA VAL A 209 7.00 -3.54 7.04
C VAL A 209 6.33 -3.43 8.41
N ALA A 210 5.01 -3.62 8.48
CA ALA A 210 4.24 -3.48 9.72
C ALA A 210 4.45 -4.65 10.70
N GLY A 211 4.91 -5.80 10.22
CA GLY A 211 5.19 -6.97 11.08
C GLY A 211 3.95 -7.62 11.70
N ILE A 212 2.75 -7.32 11.21
CA ILE A 212 1.48 -7.92 11.66
C ILE A 212 1.48 -9.43 11.40
N ARG A 213 2.10 -9.86 10.29
CA ARG A 213 2.32 -11.26 9.94
C ARG A 213 3.81 -11.53 9.94
N THR A 214 4.22 -12.66 10.50
CA THR A 214 5.62 -13.11 10.48
C THR A 214 6.08 -13.34 9.02
N PRO A 215 7.01 -12.54 8.50
CA PRO A 215 7.54 -12.75 7.16
C PRO A 215 8.30 -14.06 7.04
N LEU A 216 8.35 -14.63 5.83
CA LEU A 216 9.13 -15.82 5.54
C LEU A 216 10.51 -15.42 5.00
N PRO A 217 11.60 -16.09 5.40
CA PRO A 217 12.90 -15.90 4.78
C PRO A 217 12.85 -16.20 3.28
N ILE A 218 13.48 -15.37 2.46
CA ILE A 218 13.45 -15.49 1.00
C ILE A 218 13.89 -16.86 0.46
N ALA A 219 14.76 -17.58 1.18
CA ALA A 219 15.16 -18.94 0.82
C ALA A 219 13.96 -19.92 0.74
N LYS A 220 12.89 -19.71 1.53
CA LYS A 220 11.69 -20.55 1.46
C LYS A 220 10.93 -20.41 0.14
N LEU A 221 11.13 -19.31 -0.60
CA LEU A 221 10.49 -19.11 -1.90
C LEU A 221 11.00 -20.13 -2.93
N GLU A 222 12.25 -20.60 -2.79
CA GLU A 222 12.81 -21.66 -3.64
C GLU A 222 11.98 -22.96 -3.53
N GLU A 223 11.55 -23.31 -2.33
CA GLU A 223 10.73 -24.50 -2.09
C GLU A 223 9.28 -24.31 -2.54
N GLN A 224 8.70 -23.14 -2.28
CA GLN A 224 7.28 -22.87 -2.56
C GLN A 224 7.00 -22.61 -4.04
N ASN A 225 7.91 -21.90 -4.72
CA ASN A 225 7.79 -21.59 -6.14
C ASN A 225 9.17 -21.50 -6.80
N PRO A 226 9.77 -22.65 -7.15
CA PRO A 226 11.10 -22.71 -7.76
C PRO A 226 11.20 -21.90 -9.05
N VAL A 227 10.11 -21.79 -9.81
CA VAL A 227 10.08 -21.06 -11.09
C VAL A 227 10.22 -19.56 -10.85
N ILE A 228 9.46 -18.99 -9.92
CA ILE A 228 9.57 -17.56 -9.56
C ILE A 228 10.92 -17.29 -8.90
N TYR A 229 11.37 -18.15 -8.00
CA TYR A 229 12.66 -17.98 -7.34
C TYR A 229 13.83 -17.95 -8.34
N LYS A 230 13.81 -18.86 -9.33
CA LYS A 230 14.82 -18.88 -10.41
C LYS A 230 14.76 -17.68 -11.35
N GLN A 231 13.59 -17.06 -11.53
CA GLN A 231 13.49 -15.82 -12.30
C GLN A 231 13.99 -14.61 -11.51
N PHE A 232 13.79 -14.64 -10.19
CA PHE A 232 14.20 -13.60 -9.26
C PHE A 232 15.72 -13.59 -9.00
N THR A 233 16.34 -14.77 -8.90
CA THR A 233 17.77 -14.99 -8.64
C THR A 233 18.62 -15.04 -9.91
#